data_AF-A0A4Q1EUK1-F1
#
_entry.id   AF-A0A4Q1EUK1-F1
#
_cell.length_a   1.000
_cell.length_b   1.000
_cell.length_c   1.000
_cell.angle_alpha   90.00
_cell.angle_beta   90.00
_cell.angle_gamma   90.00
#
_symmetry.space_group_name_H-M   'P 1'
#
loop_
_entity.id
_entity.type
_entity.pdbx_description
1 polymer ?
#
loop_
_entity_poly.entity_id
_entity_poly.type
_entity_poly.pdbx_seq_one_letter_code
_entity_poly.pdbx_strand_id
1 'polypeptide(L)'
;MVVITTKGLSRAEIENLKKISSDSLKESSKEDEEPEKILPKAGQLTAGEVNDFSKWEYWKDIAVPTLDQYKNTWKFFPDNRVSVQLVNRDKRPVVGEKVKLLDDRKNVIWEAVSDNLGNVELWISPMTDESTDSEKYYLSDGSGQVISSNLRTFKNGQNLIILDKHCLQKRVLDLAFVVDATGSMGDEISYLQSELLDVLKKIEGKLKNTTVRYGSVFYRDQGDEYVTRKFDFSDKAEDLIGFIKKQSAGGGGDTPEAVVEALKVSVDELKWSNENSTKIMFLILDAPPHHSEQNIKELYSKIKTAAKKVLQLFHWLPVIQINKRNT
;
A
#
# COMPACT_ATOMS: atom_id res chain seq x y z
N MET A 1 -31.01 5.85 47.61
CA MET A 1 -31.43 5.83 49.04
C MET A 1 -32.46 4.73 49.17
N VAL A 2 -32.07 3.55 49.66
CA VAL A 2 -32.97 2.40 49.85
C VAL A 2 -33.24 2.29 51.35
N VAL A 3 -34.48 2.48 51.78
CA VAL A 3 -34.89 2.32 53.18
C VAL A 3 -35.33 0.88 53.38
N ILE A 4 -34.58 0.12 54.18
CA ILE A 4 -34.91 -1.26 54.56
C ILE A 4 -35.40 -1.24 56.01
N THR A 5 -36.68 -1.53 56.23
CA THR A 5 -37.26 -1.69 57.58
C THR A 5 -36.95 -3.08 58.12
N THR A 6 -36.16 -3.18 59.18
CA THR A 6 -35.78 -4.46 59.79
C THR A 6 -36.59 -4.72 61.06
N LYS A 7 -37.69 -5.47 60.96
CA LYS A 7 -38.28 -6.18 62.11
C LYS A 7 -38.10 -7.68 61.88
N GLY A 8 -37.37 -8.35 62.77
CA GLY A 8 -37.27 -9.81 62.82
C GLY A 8 -35.97 -10.46 62.33
N LEU A 9 -34.93 -9.70 61.99
CA LEU A 9 -33.63 -10.27 61.58
C LEU A 9 -32.67 -10.42 62.77
N SER A 10 -31.94 -11.54 62.82
CA SER A 10 -30.87 -11.77 63.78
C SER A 10 -29.62 -10.93 63.44
N ARG A 11 -28.74 -10.72 64.43
CA ARG A 11 -27.52 -9.91 64.24
C ARG A 11 -26.62 -10.44 63.11
N ALA A 12 -26.54 -11.76 62.94
CA ALA A 12 -25.76 -12.39 61.89
C ALA A 12 -26.31 -12.11 60.48
N GLU A 13 -27.63 -12.05 60.32
CA GLU A 13 -28.28 -11.77 59.03
C GLU A 13 -28.12 -10.30 58.62
N ILE A 14 -28.16 -9.37 59.60
CA ILE A 14 -27.89 -7.95 59.37
C ILE A 14 -26.42 -7.75 58.95
N GLU A 15 -25.50 -8.49 59.55
CA GLU A 15 -24.07 -8.43 59.21
C GLU A 15 -23.80 -9.00 57.83
N ASN A 16 -24.49 -10.08 57.44
CA ASN A 16 -24.39 -10.65 56.10
C ASN A 16 -24.99 -9.72 55.03
N LEU A 17 -26.13 -9.07 55.31
CA LEU A 17 -26.72 -8.06 54.41
C LEU A 17 -25.84 -6.81 54.25
N LYS A 18 -25.16 -6.37 55.31
CA LYS A 18 -24.17 -5.29 55.24
C LYS A 18 -22.95 -5.71 54.42
N LYS A 19 -22.52 -6.97 54.51
CA LYS A 19 -21.41 -7.54 53.72
C LYS A 19 -21.76 -7.59 52.23
N ILE A 20 -22.95 -8.09 51.90
CA ILE A 20 -23.48 -8.13 50.53
C ILE A 20 -23.65 -6.71 49.96
N SER A 21 -24.11 -5.74 50.75
CA SER A 21 -24.19 -4.34 50.33
C SER A 21 -22.82 -3.67 50.17
N SER A 22 -21.80 -4.07 50.95
CA SER A 22 -20.44 -3.56 50.81
C SER A 22 -19.68 -4.20 49.66
N ASP A 23 -19.98 -5.46 49.33
CA ASP A 23 -19.40 -6.15 48.19
C ASP A 23 -20.05 -5.70 46.87
N SER A 24 -21.37 -5.41 46.86
CA SER A 24 -22.03 -4.82 45.68
C SER A 24 -21.60 -3.38 45.39
N LEU A 25 -21.22 -2.61 46.42
CA LEU A 25 -20.61 -1.28 46.24
C LEU A 25 -19.14 -1.34 45.80
N LYS A 26 -18.43 -2.46 46.09
CA LYS A 26 -17.07 -2.72 45.61
C LYS A 26 -17.04 -3.27 44.17
N GLU A 27 -18.06 -4.00 43.74
CA GLU A 27 -18.21 -4.43 42.35
C GLU A 27 -18.67 -3.29 41.43
N SER A 28 -19.44 -2.32 41.94
CA SER A 28 -19.98 -1.19 41.17
C SER A 28 -19.04 0.01 41.01
N SER A 29 -17.80 -0.05 41.51
CA SER A 29 -16.81 1.05 41.43
C SER A 29 -15.53 0.69 40.66
N LYS A 30 -15.60 -0.32 39.79
CA LYS A 30 -14.69 -0.41 38.66
C LYS A 30 -15.35 0.35 37.51
N GLU A 31 -15.06 1.64 37.41
CA GLU A 31 -15.05 2.25 36.08
C GLU A 31 -14.03 1.44 35.28
N ASP A 32 -14.50 0.78 34.23
CA ASP A 32 -13.64 0.23 33.20
C ASP A 32 -12.93 1.43 32.54
N GLU A 33 -11.81 1.85 33.12
CA GLU A 33 -10.81 2.63 32.40
C GLU A 33 -10.39 1.75 31.21
N GLU A 34 -10.81 2.12 30.00
CA GLU A 34 -10.17 1.61 28.79
C GLU A 34 -8.67 1.70 29.01
N PRO A 35 -7.91 0.60 28.85
CA PRO A 35 -6.48 0.64 29.08
C PRO A 35 -5.91 1.77 28.21
N GLU A 36 -5.26 2.75 28.85
CA GLU A 36 -4.53 3.80 28.13
C GLU A 36 -3.64 3.10 27.11
N LYS A 37 -3.99 3.27 25.83
CA LYS A 37 -3.30 2.61 24.74
C LYS A 37 -1.88 3.16 24.74
N ILE A 38 -0.94 2.40 25.31
CA ILE A 38 0.47 2.79 25.37
C ILE A 38 0.98 2.83 23.93
N LEU A 39 1.06 4.03 23.37
CA LEU A 39 1.57 4.23 22.03
C LEU A 39 3.09 3.98 22.01
N PRO A 40 3.62 3.35 20.96
CA PRO A 40 5.05 3.06 20.83
C PRO A 40 5.89 4.35 20.86
N LYS A 41 7.14 4.25 21.35
CA LYS A 41 8.06 5.39 21.44
C LYS A 41 8.58 5.79 20.06
N ALA A 42 8.72 7.10 19.84
CA ALA A 42 9.23 7.67 18.59
C ALA A 42 10.61 7.11 18.17
N GLY A 43 10.80 6.93 16.85
CA GLY A 43 12.08 6.52 16.26
C GLY A 43 12.34 5.01 16.17
N GLN A 44 11.31 4.17 16.39
CA GLN A 44 11.43 2.71 16.23
C GLN A 44 11.39 2.22 14.78
N LEU A 45 11.01 3.08 13.82
CA LEU A 45 10.97 2.72 12.41
C LEU A 45 12.36 2.80 11.76
N THR A 46 12.84 1.68 11.23
CA THR A 46 13.85 1.68 10.16
C THR A 46 13.17 1.23 8.87
N ALA A 47 12.84 2.18 7.99
CA ALA A 47 12.39 1.83 6.64
C ALA A 47 13.61 1.39 5.83
N GLY A 48 13.67 0.11 5.49
CA GLY A 48 14.52 -0.39 4.41
C GLY A 48 13.73 -0.36 3.11
N GLU A 49 14.25 0.28 2.07
CA GLU A 49 13.74 0.11 0.71
C GLU A 49 14.35 -1.16 0.13
N VAL A 50 13.51 -2.13 -0.24
CA VAL A 50 13.90 -3.19 -1.16
C VAL A 50 13.24 -2.86 -2.50
N ASN A 51 14.02 -2.27 -3.40
CA ASN A 51 13.61 -2.13 -4.79
C ASN A 51 13.87 -3.46 -5.49
N ASP A 52 12.81 -4.25 -5.68
CA ASP A 52 12.89 -5.57 -6.30
C ASP A 52 13.50 -5.56 -7.70
N PHE A 53 13.39 -4.44 -8.42
CA PHE A 53 14.02 -4.26 -9.73
C PHE A 53 15.55 -4.13 -9.64
N SER A 54 16.06 -3.53 -8.56
CA SER A 54 17.50 -3.33 -8.33
C SER A 54 18.20 -4.59 -7.78
N LYS A 55 17.46 -5.52 -7.20
CA LYS A 55 17.97 -6.77 -6.60
C LYS A 55 17.55 -8.03 -7.37
N TRP A 56 17.28 -7.90 -8.67
CA TRP A 56 16.76 -9.00 -9.50
C TRP A 56 17.58 -10.30 -9.43
N GLU A 57 18.92 -10.21 -9.36
CA GLU A 57 19.79 -11.39 -9.25
C GLU A 57 19.72 -12.06 -7.86
N TYR A 58 19.48 -11.29 -6.80
CA TYR A 58 19.32 -11.82 -5.42
C TYR A 58 18.09 -12.75 -5.30
N TRP A 59 17.04 -12.48 -6.07
CA TRP A 59 15.83 -13.31 -6.13
C TRP A 59 16.06 -14.65 -6.82
N LYS A 60 17.09 -14.80 -7.66
CA LYS A 60 17.37 -16.06 -8.36
C LYS A 60 17.94 -17.15 -7.47
N ASP A 61 18.54 -16.82 -6.33
CA ASP A 61 19.25 -17.80 -5.50
C ASP A 61 18.45 -18.22 -4.25
N ILE A 62 17.66 -17.33 -3.66
CA ILE A 62 16.92 -17.61 -2.40
C ILE A 62 15.49 -18.06 -2.66
N ALA A 63 14.94 -17.75 -3.83
CA ALA A 63 13.49 -17.72 -3.99
C ALA A 63 12.97 -18.55 -5.18
N VAL A 64 13.77 -19.37 -5.88
CA VAL A 64 13.27 -20.15 -7.04
C VAL A 64 12.04 -20.99 -6.71
N PRO A 65 12.01 -21.84 -5.67
CA PRO A 65 10.83 -22.68 -5.41
C PRO A 65 9.60 -21.86 -5.00
N THR A 66 9.81 -20.85 -4.14
CA THR A 66 8.73 -20.04 -3.59
C THR A 66 8.19 -19.02 -4.61
N LEU A 67 9.06 -18.40 -5.41
CA LEU A 67 8.65 -17.54 -6.53
C LEU A 67 7.94 -18.33 -7.60
N ASP A 68 8.42 -19.52 -7.95
CA ASP A 68 7.71 -20.36 -8.93
C ASP A 68 6.34 -20.77 -8.41
N GLN A 69 6.21 -21.07 -7.10
CA GLN A 69 4.91 -21.26 -6.48
C GLN A 69 4.02 -20.01 -6.63
N TYR A 70 4.51 -18.82 -6.30
CA TYR A 70 3.73 -17.58 -6.46
C TYR A 70 3.39 -17.24 -7.92
N LYS A 71 4.31 -17.45 -8.86
CA LYS A 71 4.06 -17.29 -10.31
C LYS A 71 2.91 -18.18 -10.75
N ASN A 72 2.89 -19.43 -10.31
CA ASN A 72 1.83 -20.39 -10.62
C ASN A 72 0.51 -20.05 -9.92
N THR A 73 0.55 -19.67 -8.63
CA THR A 73 -0.64 -19.27 -7.87
C THR A 73 -1.31 -18.04 -8.48
N TRP A 74 -0.54 -16.99 -8.79
CA TRP A 74 -1.06 -15.72 -9.29
C TRP A 74 -1.07 -15.61 -10.81
N LYS A 75 -0.66 -16.67 -11.51
CA LYS A 75 -0.54 -16.78 -12.98
C LYS A 75 0.28 -15.63 -13.62
N PHE A 76 1.17 -15.00 -12.86
CA PHE A 76 1.95 -13.83 -13.27
C PHE A 76 3.44 -14.18 -13.41
N PHE A 77 3.97 -14.04 -14.63
CA PHE A 77 5.30 -14.45 -15.07
C PHE A 77 6.08 -13.23 -15.60
N PRO A 78 6.71 -12.41 -14.73
CA PRO A 78 7.32 -11.13 -15.10
C PRO A 78 8.67 -11.25 -15.84
N ASP A 79 8.99 -12.42 -16.38
CA ASP A 79 10.30 -12.76 -16.92
C ASP A 79 10.70 -11.93 -18.16
N ASN A 80 9.71 -11.55 -18.98
CA ASN A 80 9.92 -10.77 -20.20
C ASN A 80 9.73 -9.26 -19.95
N ARG A 81 10.52 -8.74 -19.01
CA ARG A 81 10.53 -7.32 -18.64
C ARG A 81 11.36 -6.49 -19.62
N VAL A 82 10.88 -5.32 -19.98
CA VAL A 82 11.57 -4.29 -20.76
C VAL A 82 11.72 -3.05 -19.87
N SER A 83 12.94 -2.82 -19.39
CA SER A 83 13.28 -1.62 -18.61
C SER A 83 13.81 -0.53 -19.54
N VAL A 84 13.28 0.67 -19.39
CA VAL A 84 13.60 1.83 -20.21
C VAL A 84 13.96 3.01 -19.30
N GLN A 85 15.04 3.70 -19.62
CA GLN A 85 15.37 5.00 -19.04
C GLN A 85 15.20 6.09 -20.10
N LEU A 86 14.34 7.07 -19.80
CA LEU A 86 14.06 8.22 -20.65
C LEU A 86 14.88 9.42 -20.17
N VAL A 87 15.72 9.96 -21.05
CA VAL A 87 16.51 11.16 -20.79
C VAL A 87 16.32 12.19 -21.89
N ASN A 88 16.54 13.46 -21.58
CA ASN A 88 16.58 14.51 -22.58
C ASN A 88 17.98 14.63 -23.22
N ARG A 89 18.17 15.56 -24.16
CA ARG A 89 19.48 15.81 -24.80
C ARG A 89 20.59 16.19 -23.81
N ASP A 90 20.23 16.78 -22.67
CA ASP A 90 21.15 17.12 -21.57
C ASP A 90 21.41 15.94 -20.61
N LYS A 91 20.94 14.73 -20.95
CA LYS A 91 21.01 13.51 -20.12
C LYS A 91 20.26 13.63 -18.78
N ARG A 92 19.28 14.53 -18.69
CA ARG A 92 18.40 14.66 -17.52
C ARG A 92 17.17 13.78 -17.67
N PRO A 93 16.65 13.20 -16.58
CA PRO A 93 15.42 12.40 -16.61
C PRO A 93 14.23 13.11 -17.27
N VAL A 94 13.51 12.41 -18.13
CA VAL A 94 12.19 12.83 -18.63
C VAL A 94 11.13 12.17 -17.75
N VAL A 95 10.48 12.98 -16.91
CA VAL A 95 9.53 12.54 -15.88
C VAL A 95 8.10 12.68 -16.40
N GLY A 96 7.23 11.70 -16.11
CA GLY A 96 5.81 11.74 -16.47
C GLY A 96 5.51 11.46 -17.93
N GLU A 97 6.46 10.90 -18.66
CA GLU A 97 6.28 10.58 -20.07
C GLU A 97 5.52 9.29 -20.21
N LYS A 98 4.35 9.33 -20.85
CA LYS A 98 3.63 8.12 -21.22
C LYS A 98 4.38 7.41 -22.35
N VAL A 99 4.61 6.13 -22.17
CA VAL A 99 5.16 5.24 -23.19
C VAL A 99 4.30 3.99 -23.34
N LYS A 100 4.28 3.45 -24.55
CA LYS A 100 3.51 2.25 -24.90
C LYS A 100 4.42 1.22 -25.54
N LEU A 101 4.36 0.00 -25.03
CA LEU A 101 4.98 -1.17 -25.63
C LEU A 101 4.02 -1.77 -26.65
N LEU A 102 4.49 -1.91 -27.89
CA LEU A 102 3.71 -2.40 -29.02
C LEU A 102 4.25 -3.72 -29.55
N ASP A 103 3.37 -4.58 -30.04
CA ASP A 103 3.71 -5.79 -30.79
C ASP A 103 4.05 -5.49 -32.27
N ASP A 104 4.30 -6.55 -33.04
CA ASP A 104 4.55 -6.52 -34.48
C ASP A 104 3.38 -5.94 -35.30
N ARG A 105 2.15 -6.20 -34.84
CA ARG A 105 0.89 -5.71 -35.40
C ARG A 105 0.51 -4.30 -34.93
N LYS A 106 1.36 -3.64 -34.12
CA LYS A 106 1.15 -2.32 -33.51
C LYS A 106 0.02 -2.27 -32.47
N ASN A 107 -0.40 -3.41 -31.92
CA ASN A 107 -1.28 -3.45 -30.77
C ASN A 107 -0.51 -3.03 -29.51
N VAL A 108 -1.19 -2.32 -28.61
CA VAL A 108 -0.62 -1.93 -27.32
C VAL A 108 -0.68 -3.10 -26.35
N ILE A 109 0.49 -3.61 -25.95
CA ILE A 109 0.61 -4.69 -24.96
C ILE A 109 0.63 -4.11 -23.54
N TRP A 110 1.40 -3.05 -23.36
CA TRP A 110 1.60 -2.40 -22.07
C TRP A 110 1.70 -0.89 -22.22
N GLU A 111 1.22 -0.17 -21.23
CA GLU A 111 1.39 1.28 -21.11
C GLU A 111 1.91 1.59 -19.72
N ALA A 112 2.91 2.45 -19.66
CA ALA A 112 3.42 2.97 -18.40
C ALA A 112 3.84 4.42 -18.57
N VAL A 113 4.15 5.07 -17.45
CA VAL A 113 4.56 6.46 -17.43
C VAL A 113 5.84 6.58 -16.59
N SER A 114 6.79 7.40 -17.02
CA SER A 114 8.10 7.48 -16.39
C SER A 114 8.10 8.12 -15.01
N ASP A 115 8.93 7.57 -14.13
CA ASP A 115 9.12 8.05 -12.76
C ASP A 115 10.02 9.31 -12.67
N ASN A 116 10.35 9.72 -11.44
CA ASN A 116 11.21 10.89 -11.18
C ASN A 116 12.67 10.72 -11.63
N LEU A 117 13.12 9.50 -11.94
CA LEU A 117 14.41 9.16 -12.51
C LEU A 117 14.33 8.88 -14.02
N GLY A 118 13.14 9.02 -14.61
CA GLY A 118 12.87 8.76 -16.02
C GLY A 118 12.76 7.27 -16.35
N ASN A 119 12.69 6.40 -15.34
CA ASN A 119 12.57 4.97 -15.57
C ASN A 119 11.13 4.59 -15.88
N VAL A 120 10.99 3.59 -16.74
CA VAL A 120 9.73 2.94 -17.11
C VAL A 120 9.97 1.43 -17.15
N GLU A 121 9.12 0.69 -16.45
CA GLU A 121 9.07 -0.77 -16.52
C GLU A 121 7.84 -1.22 -17.31
N LEU A 122 8.09 -2.11 -18.27
CA LEU A 122 7.09 -2.64 -19.20
C LEU A 122 7.23 -4.16 -19.24
N TRP A 123 6.13 -4.88 -19.50
CA TRP A 123 6.13 -6.34 -19.57
C TRP A 123 5.54 -6.84 -20.89
N ILE A 124 6.20 -7.84 -21.46
CA ILE A 124 5.70 -8.61 -22.60
C ILE A 124 4.97 -9.82 -22.02
N SER A 125 3.67 -9.92 -22.25
CA SER A 125 2.87 -11.11 -21.91
C SER A 125 3.12 -11.71 -20.53
N PRO A 126 2.97 -10.93 -19.44
CA PRO A 126 3.25 -11.44 -18.12
C PRO A 126 2.17 -12.39 -17.57
N MET A 127 1.09 -12.68 -18.28
CA MET A 127 0.06 -13.64 -17.87
C MET A 127 0.03 -14.84 -18.82
N THR A 128 -0.31 -16.02 -18.31
CA THR A 128 -0.37 -17.28 -19.10
C THR A 128 -1.30 -17.23 -20.30
N ASP A 129 -2.36 -16.42 -20.20
CA ASP A 129 -3.41 -16.32 -21.21
C ASP A 129 -3.08 -15.27 -22.29
N GLU A 130 -1.97 -14.54 -22.13
CA GLU A 130 -1.47 -13.55 -23.09
C GLU A 130 -0.35 -14.18 -23.94
N SER A 131 -0.65 -15.08 -24.88
CA SER A 131 0.39 -15.54 -25.82
C SER A 131 0.59 -14.53 -26.96
N THR A 132 1.80 -13.99 -27.10
CA THR A 132 2.17 -13.19 -28.28
C THR A 132 3.24 -13.93 -29.07
N ASP A 133 2.92 -14.35 -30.30
CA ASP A 133 3.88 -14.91 -31.27
C ASP A 133 4.78 -13.83 -31.90
N SER A 134 4.79 -12.63 -31.32
CA SER A 134 5.48 -11.47 -31.87
C SER A 134 6.99 -11.59 -31.64
N GLU A 135 7.73 -11.67 -32.74
CA GLU A 135 9.20 -11.72 -32.74
C GLU A 135 9.84 -10.35 -32.48
N LYS A 136 9.07 -9.27 -32.61
CA LYS A 136 9.57 -7.89 -32.53
C LYS A 136 8.61 -6.96 -31.79
N TYR A 137 9.20 -6.12 -30.94
CA TYR A 137 8.49 -5.14 -30.13
C TYR A 137 8.98 -3.72 -30.41
N TYR A 138 8.09 -2.75 -30.22
CA TYR A 138 8.37 -1.34 -30.42
C TYR A 138 7.97 -0.54 -29.19
N LEU A 139 8.68 0.57 -28.95
CA LEU A 139 8.28 1.56 -27.97
C LEU A 139 7.74 2.77 -28.71
N SER A 140 6.60 3.27 -28.26
CA SER A 140 6.02 4.53 -28.73
C SER A 140 5.77 5.48 -27.58
N ASP A 141 5.70 6.77 -27.88
CA ASP A 141 5.30 7.80 -26.92
C ASP A 141 3.77 7.85 -26.74
N GLY A 142 3.29 8.79 -25.91
CA GLY A 142 1.86 8.99 -25.69
C GLY A 142 1.06 9.30 -26.96
N SER A 143 1.68 9.95 -27.95
CA SER A 143 1.07 10.30 -29.24
C SER A 143 1.01 9.13 -30.23
N GLY A 144 1.76 8.06 -29.97
CA GLY A 144 1.86 6.89 -30.84
C GLY A 144 3.05 6.96 -31.81
N GLN A 145 3.91 7.97 -31.71
CA GLN A 145 5.16 8.01 -32.46
C GLN A 145 6.10 6.94 -31.93
N VAL A 146 6.63 6.09 -32.82
CA VAL A 146 7.62 5.07 -32.44
C VAL A 146 8.93 5.76 -32.07
N ILE A 147 9.36 5.59 -30.82
CA ILE A 147 10.60 6.14 -30.25
C ILE A 147 11.71 5.09 -30.17
N SER A 148 11.39 3.80 -30.26
CA SER A 148 12.38 2.73 -30.42
C SER A 148 11.80 1.51 -31.14
N SER A 149 12.61 0.89 -32.00
CA SER A 149 12.27 -0.34 -32.74
C SER A 149 13.23 -1.50 -32.46
N ASN A 150 14.21 -1.31 -31.58
CA ASN A 150 15.20 -2.31 -31.21
C ASN A 150 15.26 -2.40 -29.69
N LEU A 151 14.25 -3.07 -29.11
CA LEU A 151 14.13 -3.21 -27.67
C LEU A 151 14.86 -4.46 -27.19
N ARG A 152 15.53 -4.31 -26.04
CA ARG A 152 16.12 -5.41 -25.29
C ARG A 152 15.25 -5.71 -24.08
N THR A 153 15.09 -6.99 -23.78
CA THR A 153 14.59 -7.40 -22.46
C THR A 153 15.65 -7.06 -21.41
N PHE A 154 15.23 -6.83 -20.17
CA PHE A 154 16.12 -6.43 -19.06
C PHE A 154 17.28 -7.42 -18.85
N LYS A 155 17.05 -8.73 -19.07
CA LYS A 155 18.10 -9.76 -19.02
C LYS A 155 19.27 -9.47 -19.98
N ASN A 156 19.00 -8.73 -21.06
CA ASN A 156 19.98 -8.32 -22.08
C ASN A 156 20.38 -6.83 -21.96
N GLY A 157 20.03 -6.17 -20.85
CA GLY A 157 20.40 -4.78 -20.54
C GLY A 157 19.24 -3.79 -20.64
N GLN A 158 19.43 -2.63 -20.00
CA GLN A 158 18.44 -1.53 -19.99
C GLN A 158 18.42 -0.78 -21.33
N ASN A 159 17.26 -0.24 -21.71
CA ASN A 159 17.09 0.57 -22.91
C ASN A 159 17.20 2.06 -22.55
N LEU A 160 18.18 2.78 -23.09
CA LEU A 160 18.30 4.23 -22.91
C LEU A 160 17.69 4.94 -24.12
N ILE A 161 16.67 5.76 -23.91
CA ILE A 161 15.97 6.50 -24.97
C ILE A 161 16.11 8.00 -24.71
N ILE A 162 16.55 8.73 -25.74
CA ILE A 162 16.72 10.18 -25.68
C ILE A 162 15.51 10.84 -26.35
N LEU A 163 14.81 11.71 -25.61
CA LEU A 163 13.65 12.45 -26.11
C LEU A 163 13.96 13.96 -26.15
N ASP A 164 13.40 14.66 -27.15
CA ASP A 164 13.53 16.12 -27.26
C ASP A 164 12.46 16.80 -26.39
N LYS A 165 12.62 16.72 -25.06
CA LYS A 165 11.70 17.32 -24.09
C LYS A 165 12.42 18.18 -23.06
N HIS A 166 11.76 19.27 -22.65
CA HIS A 166 12.22 20.14 -21.57
C HIS A 166 11.90 19.54 -20.20
N CYS A 167 12.76 19.80 -19.21
CA CYS A 167 12.51 19.39 -17.84
C CYS A 167 11.33 20.18 -17.23
N LEU A 168 10.40 19.49 -16.59
CA LEU A 168 9.29 20.15 -15.88
C LEU A 168 9.75 20.64 -14.49
N GLN A 169 9.32 21.85 -14.12
CA GLN A 169 9.76 22.54 -12.90
C GLN A 169 8.87 22.29 -11.68
N LYS A 170 7.58 22.01 -11.85
CA LYS A 170 6.63 21.80 -10.76
C LYS A 170 6.47 20.31 -10.47
N ARG A 171 6.63 19.93 -9.21
CA ARG A 171 6.49 18.54 -8.74
C ARG A 171 5.31 18.47 -7.78
N VAL A 172 4.32 17.65 -8.11
CA VAL A 172 3.29 17.22 -7.16
C VAL A 172 3.65 15.81 -6.72
N LEU A 173 3.50 15.52 -5.43
CA LEU A 173 3.69 14.20 -4.86
C LEU A 173 2.38 13.75 -4.22
N ASP A 174 1.77 12.70 -4.76
CA ASP A 174 0.64 12.04 -4.13
C ASP A 174 1.14 10.83 -3.35
N LEU A 175 0.87 10.80 -2.04
CA LEU A 175 1.13 9.67 -1.16
C LEU A 175 -0.20 9.06 -0.72
N ALA A 176 -0.44 7.79 -1.05
CA ALA A 176 -1.59 7.04 -0.55
C ALA A 176 -1.16 5.93 0.41
N PHE A 177 -1.89 5.78 1.51
CA PHE A 177 -1.73 4.68 2.45
C PHE A 177 -2.93 3.74 2.34
N VAL A 178 -2.71 2.55 1.81
CA VAL A 178 -3.71 1.47 1.75
C VAL A 178 -3.39 0.50 2.88
N VAL A 179 -4.28 0.45 3.87
CA VAL A 179 -4.00 -0.15 5.18
C VAL A 179 -5.01 -1.24 5.48
N ASP A 180 -4.50 -2.42 5.77
CA ASP A 180 -5.27 -3.50 6.36
C ASP A 180 -5.71 -3.13 7.78
N ALA A 181 -7.00 -3.26 8.05
CA ALA A 181 -7.65 -2.89 9.30
C ALA A 181 -8.30 -4.08 10.01
N THR A 182 -7.85 -5.29 9.69
CA THR A 182 -8.23 -6.53 10.39
C THR A 182 -7.61 -6.62 11.77
N GLY A 183 -8.08 -7.58 12.58
CA GLY A 183 -7.70 -7.70 13.98
C GLY A 183 -6.19 -7.79 14.25
N SER A 184 -5.42 -8.42 13.35
CA SER A 184 -3.97 -8.59 13.50
C SER A 184 -3.19 -7.27 13.36
N MET A 185 -3.74 -6.29 12.65
CA MET A 185 -3.09 -5.02 12.32
C MET A 185 -3.24 -3.94 13.41
N GLY A 186 -3.69 -4.32 14.61
CA GLY A 186 -3.99 -3.39 15.70
C GLY A 186 -2.80 -2.55 16.16
N ASP A 187 -1.61 -3.14 16.22
CA ASP A 187 -0.38 -2.48 16.63
C ASP A 187 0.10 -1.50 15.54
N GLU A 188 0.04 -1.92 14.28
CA GLU A 188 0.39 -1.13 13.09
C GLU A 188 -0.49 0.12 12.98
N ILE A 189 -1.81 -0.02 13.17
CA ILE A 189 -2.73 1.13 13.15
C ILE A 189 -2.43 2.09 14.31
N SER A 190 -2.14 1.56 15.49
CA SER A 190 -1.77 2.38 16.67
C SER A 190 -0.48 3.17 16.41
N TYR A 191 0.47 2.55 15.72
CA TYR A 191 1.69 3.21 15.26
C TYR A 191 1.39 4.31 14.25
N LEU A 192 0.58 4.04 13.21
CA LEU A 192 0.18 5.05 12.23
C LEU A 192 -0.51 6.25 12.88
N GLN A 193 -1.32 6.02 13.92
CA GLN A 193 -2.01 7.07 14.67
C GLN A 193 -1.07 7.96 15.50
N SER A 194 0.05 7.41 15.97
CA SER A 194 1.00 8.12 16.85
C SER A 194 2.11 8.84 16.09
N GLU A 195 2.68 8.20 15.06
CA GLU A 195 3.96 8.63 14.50
C GLU A 195 3.86 9.22 13.07
N LEU A 196 2.80 8.89 12.34
CA LEU A 196 2.74 9.24 10.91
C LEU A 196 2.80 10.75 10.69
N LEU A 197 2.16 11.55 11.56
CA LEU A 197 2.15 13.02 11.43
C LEU A 197 3.58 13.60 11.42
N ASP A 198 4.44 13.12 12.32
CA ASP A 198 5.81 13.60 12.44
C ASP A 198 6.66 13.19 11.22
N VAL A 199 6.41 12.01 10.67
CA VAL A 199 7.04 11.55 9.43
C VAL A 199 6.62 12.44 8.26
N LEU A 200 5.32 12.72 8.12
CA LEU A 200 4.80 13.57 7.04
C LEU A 200 5.36 14.99 7.12
N LYS A 201 5.40 15.60 8.31
CA LYS A 201 6.00 16.94 8.51
C LYS A 201 7.48 16.99 8.17
N LYS A 202 8.24 15.92 8.47
CA LYS A 202 9.66 15.81 8.07
C LYS A 202 9.81 15.73 6.54
N ILE A 203 8.90 15.03 5.85
CA ILE A 203 8.90 14.93 4.39
C ILE A 203 8.61 16.31 3.77
N GLU A 204 7.58 16.99 4.23
CA GLU A 204 7.22 18.35 3.77
C GLU A 204 8.39 19.33 3.95
N GLY A 205 9.05 19.30 5.11
CA GLY A 205 10.22 20.15 5.39
C GLY A 205 11.41 19.92 4.45
N LYS A 206 11.58 18.69 3.93
CA LYS A 206 12.62 18.33 2.96
C LYS A 206 12.22 18.68 1.52
N LEU A 207 10.92 18.63 1.20
CA LEU A 207 10.40 18.80 -0.16
C LEU A 207 9.80 20.21 -0.38
N LYS A 208 10.56 21.27 -0.07
CA LYS A 208 10.07 22.67 -0.07
C LYS A 208 9.48 23.18 -1.39
N ASN A 209 9.79 22.54 -2.52
CA ASN A 209 9.31 22.90 -3.87
C ASN A 209 8.29 21.89 -4.43
N THR A 210 7.73 21.03 -3.57
CA THR A 210 6.79 19.99 -3.96
C THR A 210 5.51 20.15 -3.17
N THR A 211 4.36 20.21 -3.85
CA THR A 211 3.07 20.07 -3.18
C THR A 211 2.86 18.59 -2.87
N VAL A 212 2.79 18.23 -1.60
CA VAL A 212 2.49 16.86 -1.17
C VAL A 212 1.00 16.76 -0.87
N ARG A 213 0.36 15.71 -1.38
CA ARG A 213 -1.04 15.39 -1.09
C ARG A 213 -1.14 13.98 -0.53
N TYR A 214 -2.06 13.79 0.40
CA TYR A 214 -2.20 12.60 1.20
C TYR A 214 -3.57 11.98 1.02
N GLY A 215 -3.61 10.71 0.63
CA GLY A 215 -4.82 9.91 0.53
C GLY A 215 -4.71 8.64 1.38
N SER A 216 -5.84 7.99 1.66
CA SER A 216 -5.81 6.69 2.33
C SER A 216 -7.02 5.83 2.01
N VAL A 217 -6.82 4.52 2.04
CA VAL A 217 -7.88 3.51 2.01
C VAL A 217 -7.62 2.55 3.15
N PHE A 218 -8.58 2.38 4.05
CA PHE A 218 -8.58 1.30 5.03
C PHE A 218 -9.48 0.20 4.52
N TYR A 219 -9.09 -1.06 4.69
CA TYR A 219 -9.91 -2.19 4.31
C TYR A 219 -9.93 -3.27 5.39
N ARG A 220 -11.01 -4.03 5.44
CA ARG A 220 -11.13 -5.27 6.22
C ARG A 220 -11.66 -6.38 5.32
N ASP A 221 -12.06 -7.51 5.86
CA ASP A 221 -12.57 -8.60 5.04
C ASP A 221 -14.08 -8.49 4.72
N GLN A 222 -14.51 -9.38 3.83
CA GLN A 222 -15.91 -9.55 3.48
C GLN A 222 -16.73 -10.02 4.68
N GLY A 223 -17.85 -9.35 4.93
CA GLY A 223 -18.73 -9.65 6.07
C GLY A 223 -18.41 -8.88 7.35
N ASP A 224 -17.29 -8.14 7.37
CA ASP A 224 -16.99 -7.20 8.44
C ASP A 224 -17.86 -5.93 8.37
N GLU A 225 -17.72 -5.07 9.38
CA GLU A 225 -18.40 -3.77 9.48
C GLU A 225 -18.30 -2.92 8.20
N TYR A 226 -17.17 -3.04 7.48
CA TYR A 226 -16.95 -2.45 6.17
C TYR A 226 -15.86 -3.21 5.44
N VAL A 227 -15.94 -3.27 4.11
CA VAL A 227 -14.85 -3.82 3.28
C VAL A 227 -13.82 -2.73 3.00
N THR A 228 -14.25 -1.50 2.66
CA THR A 228 -13.33 -0.38 2.42
C THR A 228 -13.88 0.94 2.98
N ARG A 229 -12.96 1.81 3.40
CA ARG A 229 -13.19 3.22 3.75
C ARG A 229 -12.09 4.06 3.11
N LYS A 230 -12.46 5.13 2.42
CA LYS A 230 -11.48 5.99 1.75
C LYS A 230 -11.47 7.41 2.28
N PHE A 231 -10.30 8.02 2.20
CA PHE A 231 -10.03 9.42 2.37
C PHE A 231 -9.36 9.94 1.10
N ASP A 232 -10.07 10.80 0.38
CA ASP A 232 -9.56 11.44 -0.84
C ASP A 232 -8.37 12.38 -0.53
N PHE A 233 -7.58 12.67 -1.55
CA PHE A 233 -6.36 13.48 -1.40
C PHE A 233 -6.60 14.87 -0.80
N SER A 234 -5.89 15.18 0.29
CA SER A 234 -5.75 16.52 0.89
C SER A 234 -4.29 16.95 0.92
N ASP A 235 -4.01 18.25 0.83
CA ASP A 235 -2.67 18.82 1.00
C ASP A 235 -2.33 19.15 2.47
N LYS A 236 -3.17 18.71 3.40
CA LYS A 236 -2.96 18.85 4.86
C LYS A 236 -2.77 17.48 5.50
N ALA A 237 -1.57 17.24 6.04
CA ALA A 237 -1.26 16.02 6.78
C ALA A 237 -2.23 15.79 7.96
N GLU A 238 -2.66 16.86 8.63
CA GLU A 238 -3.59 16.79 9.76
C GLU A 238 -4.95 16.19 9.39
N ASP A 239 -5.46 16.44 8.17
CA ASP A 239 -6.75 15.90 7.74
C ASP A 239 -6.66 14.37 7.60
N LEU A 240 -5.57 13.87 7.00
CA LEU A 240 -5.30 12.43 6.90
C LEU A 240 -5.21 11.80 8.30
N ILE A 241 -4.49 12.43 9.23
CA ILE A 241 -4.36 11.91 10.59
C ILE A 241 -5.71 11.91 11.32
N GLY A 242 -6.54 12.93 11.11
CA GLY A 242 -7.91 12.96 11.63
C GLY A 242 -8.77 11.82 11.09
N PHE A 243 -8.54 11.36 9.86
CA PHE A 243 -9.17 10.17 9.30
C PHE A 243 -8.62 8.87 9.91
N ILE A 244 -7.30 8.72 10.00
CA ILE A 244 -6.63 7.51 10.54
C ILE A 244 -6.98 7.28 12.01
N LYS A 245 -7.09 8.35 12.82
CA LYS A 245 -7.47 8.27 14.24
C LYS A 245 -8.89 7.73 14.48
N LYS A 246 -9.74 7.73 13.46
CA LYS A 246 -11.11 7.16 13.52
C LYS A 246 -11.16 5.69 13.14
N GLN A 247 -10.03 5.12 12.70
CA GLN A 247 -9.96 3.71 12.32
C GLN A 247 -9.48 2.88 13.50
N SER A 248 -9.95 1.64 13.56
CA SER A 248 -9.52 0.63 14.52
C SER A 248 -9.37 -0.71 13.80
N ALA A 249 -8.51 -1.57 14.33
CA ALA A 249 -8.45 -2.96 13.91
C ALA A 249 -9.72 -3.69 14.36
N GLY A 250 -10.23 -4.58 13.52
CA GLY A 250 -11.36 -5.44 13.86
C GLY A 250 -11.80 -6.26 12.68
N GLY A 251 -12.61 -7.29 12.93
CA GLY A 251 -13.03 -8.20 11.87
C GLY A 251 -11.93 -9.17 11.45
N GLY A 252 -12.11 -9.76 10.27
CA GLY A 252 -11.34 -10.89 9.76
C GLY A 252 -11.64 -12.19 10.51
N GLY A 253 -10.65 -13.07 10.61
CA GLY A 253 -10.72 -14.33 11.34
C GLY A 253 -10.33 -15.54 10.50
N ASP A 254 -10.37 -15.40 9.18
CA ASP A 254 -9.71 -16.24 8.20
C ASP A 254 -8.60 -15.46 7.49
N THR A 255 -7.51 -16.15 7.17
CA THR A 255 -6.60 -15.73 6.10
C THR A 255 -7.08 -16.46 4.85
N PRO A 256 -7.42 -15.79 3.73
CA PRO A 256 -6.92 -14.50 3.20
C PRO A 256 -7.80 -13.26 3.45
N GLU A 257 -7.38 -12.07 2.94
CA GLU A 257 -8.05 -10.76 3.16
C GLU A 257 -8.51 -10.05 1.86
N ALA A 258 -9.32 -8.98 1.96
CA ALA A 258 -9.93 -8.27 0.82
C ALA A 258 -9.03 -7.25 0.08
N VAL A 259 -7.75 -7.58 -0.15
CA VAL A 259 -6.74 -6.71 -0.76
C VAL A 259 -7.14 -6.20 -2.16
N VAL A 260 -7.83 -7.04 -2.96
CA VAL A 260 -8.25 -6.66 -4.33
C VAL A 260 -9.25 -5.51 -4.32
N GLU A 261 -10.18 -5.49 -3.36
CA GLU A 261 -11.15 -4.40 -3.22
C GLU A 261 -10.47 -3.10 -2.80
N ALA A 262 -9.48 -3.19 -1.90
CA ALA A 262 -8.67 -2.06 -1.50
C ALA A 262 -7.86 -1.47 -2.69
N LEU A 263 -7.28 -2.34 -3.53
CA LEU A 263 -6.58 -1.93 -4.75
C LEU A 263 -7.52 -1.29 -5.77
N LYS A 264 -8.74 -1.79 -5.90
CA LYS A 264 -9.77 -1.19 -6.77
C LYS A 264 -10.11 0.23 -6.33
N VAL A 265 -10.45 0.42 -5.06
CA VAL A 265 -10.77 1.76 -4.52
C VAL A 265 -9.57 2.70 -4.62
N SER A 266 -8.37 2.22 -4.26
CA SER A 266 -7.17 3.05 -4.26
C SER A 266 -6.71 3.44 -5.66
N VAL A 267 -6.76 2.53 -6.64
CA VAL A 267 -6.32 2.81 -8.01
C VAL A 267 -7.37 3.58 -8.80
N ASP A 268 -8.65 3.21 -8.68
CA ASP A 268 -9.71 3.73 -9.56
C ASP A 268 -10.44 4.93 -8.97
N GLU A 269 -10.64 4.96 -7.65
CA GLU A 269 -11.53 5.95 -7.03
C GLU A 269 -10.83 7.10 -6.32
N LEU A 270 -9.61 6.91 -5.82
CA LEU A 270 -8.84 8.03 -5.26
C LEU A 270 -8.54 9.04 -6.36
N LYS A 271 -8.67 10.33 -6.02
CA LYS A 271 -8.43 11.45 -6.95
C LYS A 271 -6.95 11.78 -7.13
N TRP A 272 -6.21 10.81 -7.66
CA TRP A 272 -4.84 10.98 -8.11
C TRP A 272 -4.72 12.19 -9.04
N SER A 273 -3.62 12.91 -8.93
CA SER A 273 -3.37 14.11 -9.73
C SER A 273 -3.16 13.74 -11.19
N ASN A 274 -3.82 14.49 -12.08
CA ASN A 274 -3.66 14.35 -13.53
C ASN A 274 -2.41 15.09 -14.06
N GLU A 275 -1.76 15.91 -13.22
CA GLU A 275 -0.53 16.63 -13.55
C GLU A 275 0.68 15.69 -13.60
N ASN A 276 1.83 16.20 -14.05
CA ASN A 276 3.11 15.50 -13.95
C ASN A 276 3.55 15.36 -12.49
N SER A 277 2.99 14.36 -11.82
CA SER A 277 3.15 14.11 -10.40
C SER A 277 3.73 12.73 -10.15
N THR A 278 4.58 12.66 -9.13
CA THR A 278 5.03 11.39 -8.57
C THR A 278 3.88 10.82 -7.73
N LYS A 279 3.50 9.57 -7.96
CA LYS A 279 2.41 8.91 -7.23
C LYS A 279 2.96 7.68 -6.55
N ILE A 280 2.81 7.62 -5.24
CA ILE A 280 3.31 6.53 -4.41
C ILE A 280 2.16 6.00 -3.59
N MET A 281 1.98 4.69 -3.62
CA MET A 281 1.04 3.97 -2.77
C MET A 281 1.80 3.01 -1.87
N PHE A 282 1.64 3.19 -0.56
CA PHE A 282 2.09 2.27 0.45
C PHE A 282 0.96 1.30 0.75
N LEU A 283 1.19 0.02 0.47
CA LEU A 283 0.27 -1.07 0.75
C LEU A 283 0.77 -1.81 2.02
N ILE A 284 0.04 -1.64 3.11
CA ILE A 284 0.39 -2.08 4.48
C ILE A 284 -0.58 -3.19 4.88
N LEU A 285 -0.08 -4.42 4.99
CA LEU A 285 -0.85 -5.63 5.26
C LEU A 285 0.07 -6.77 5.71
N ASP A 286 -0.53 -7.78 6.35
CA ASP A 286 0.13 -8.98 6.85
C ASP A 286 -0.41 -10.29 6.25
N ALA A 287 -1.51 -10.24 5.47
CA ALA A 287 -2.13 -11.39 4.83
C ALA A 287 -2.30 -11.22 3.30
N PRO A 288 -2.27 -12.31 2.51
CA PRO A 288 -2.46 -12.25 1.05
C PRO A 288 -3.93 -11.97 0.66
N PRO A 289 -4.20 -11.58 -0.60
CA PRO A 289 -5.56 -11.48 -1.12
C PRO A 289 -6.28 -12.83 -1.16
N HIS A 290 -7.60 -12.80 -1.12
CA HIS A 290 -8.44 -13.95 -1.48
C HIS A 290 -8.07 -14.52 -2.87
N HIS A 291 -7.82 -15.83 -2.96
CA HIS A 291 -7.42 -16.48 -4.20
C HIS A 291 -8.64 -16.91 -5.02
N SER A 292 -8.77 -16.36 -6.23
CA SER A 292 -9.74 -16.80 -7.23
C SER A 292 -9.29 -16.35 -8.62
N GLU A 293 -9.81 -16.99 -9.68
CA GLU A 293 -9.51 -16.54 -11.06
C GLU A 293 -9.96 -15.10 -11.31
N GLN A 294 -11.08 -14.70 -10.70
CA GLN A 294 -11.58 -13.34 -10.80
C GLN A 294 -10.62 -12.35 -10.12
N ASN A 295 -10.15 -12.67 -8.92
CA ASN A 295 -9.22 -11.82 -8.18
C ASN A 295 -7.85 -11.70 -8.87
N ILE A 296 -7.36 -12.79 -9.47
CA ILE A 296 -6.13 -12.75 -10.29
C ILE A 296 -6.28 -11.79 -11.47
N LYS A 297 -7.39 -11.88 -12.21
CA LYS A 297 -7.67 -10.99 -13.35
C LYS A 297 -7.81 -9.53 -12.90
N GLU A 298 -8.52 -9.29 -11.80
CA GLU A 298 -8.72 -7.95 -11.27
C GLU A 298 -7.40 -7.34 -10.78
N LEU A 299 -6.58 -8.10 -10.04
CA LEU A 299 -5.26 -7.68 -9.59
C LEU A 299 -4.38 -7.29 -10.79
N TYR A 300 -4.34 -8.13 -11.82
CA TYR A 300 -3.59 -7.82 -13.04
C TYR A 300 -4.09 -6.57 -13.74
N SER A 301 -5.42 -6.40 -13.84
CA SER A 301 -6.05 -5.19 -14.36
C SER A 301 -5.65 -3.94 -13.57
N LYS A 302 -5.58 -4.03 -12.23
CA LYS A 302 -5.10 -2.92 -11.38
C LYS A 302 -3.62 -2.64 -11.56
N ILE A 303 -2.77 -3.66 -11.70
CA ILE A 303 -1.34 -3.46 -12.00
C ILE A 303 -1.17 -2.70 -13.32
N LYS A 304 -1.88 -3.11 -14.38
CA LYS A 304 -1.87 -2.40 -15.67
C LYS A 304 -2.36 -0.95 -15.53
N THR A 305 -3.41 -0.72 -14.75
CA THR A 305 -3.97 0.63 -14.53
C THR A 305 -3.05 1.51 -13.69
N ALA A 306 -2.41 0.95 -12.66
CA ALA A 306 -1.41 1.62 -11.83
C ALA A 306 -0.20 2.04 -12.65
N ALA A 307 0.33 1.16 -13.50
CA ALA A 307 1.43 1.47 -14.41
C ALA A 307 1.10 2.66 -15.34
N LYS A 308 -0.14 2.71 -15.88
CA LYS A 308 -0.63 3.83 -16.69
C LYS A 308 -0.70 5.16 -15.94
N LYS A 309 -0.69 5.17 -14.61
CA LYS A 309 -0.80 6.37 -13.76
C LYS A 309 0.52 6.83 -13.14
N VAL A 310 1.66 6.15 -13.36
CA VAL A 310 2.92 6.30 -12.57
C VAL A 310 2.76 5.88 -11.11
N LEU A 311 1.84 4.96 -10.80
CA LEU A 311 1.65 4.57 -9.41
C LEU A 311 2.71 3.55 -9.01
N GLN A 312 3.64 3.96 -8.14
CA GLN A 312 4.62 3.04 -7.53
C GLN A 312 4.00 2.42 -6.28
N LEU A 313 3.93 1.08 -6.27
CA LEU A 313 3.43 0.32 -5.14
C LEU A 313 4.61 -0.15 -4.29
N PHE A 314 4.61 0.23 -3.03
CA PHE A 314 5.53 -0.30 -2.03
C PHE A 314 4.74 -1.18 -1.09
N HIS A 315 5.10 -2.46 -1.02
CA HIS A 315 4.64 -3.33 0.05
C HIS A 315 5.49 -3.07 1.29
N TRP A 316 4.85 -2.75 2.40
CA TRP A 316 5.55 -2.56 3.66
C TRP A 316 5.23 -3.70 4.61
N LEU A 317 6.20 -4.59 4.80
CA LEU A 317 6.21 -5.50 5.94
C LEU A 317 6.81 -4.73 7.12
N PRO A 318 6.06 -4.45 8.19
CA PRO A 318 6.67 -4.03 9.43
C PRO A 318 7.53 -5.20 9.93
N VAL A 319 8.85 -5.13 9.73
CA VAL A 319 9.79 -5.98 10.46
C VAL A 319 9.84 -5.46 11.89
N ILE A 320 8.80 -5.75 12.66
CA ILE A 320 8.85 -5.68 14.11
C ILE A 320 9.55 -6.95 14.58
N GLN A 321 10.88 -7.00 14.40
CA GLN A 321 11.69 -7.83 15.29
C GLN A 321 11.73 -7.10 16.63
N ILE A 322 10.72 -7.32 17.48
CA ILE A 322 10.87 -7.09 18.91
C ILE A 322 12.04 -7.96 19.34
N ASN A 323 13.16 -7.32 19.57
CA ASN A 323 14.34 -7.89 20.17
C ASN A 323 13.95 -8.28 21.61
N LYS A 324 13.33 -9.44 21.80
CA LYS A 324 13.24 -10.11 23.12
C LYS A 324 14.66 -10.52 23.49
N ARG A 325 15.46 -9.55 23.95
CA ARG A 325 16.62 -9.85 24.77
C ARG A 325 16.08 -10.31 26.11
N ASN A 326 16.08 -11.62 26.31
CA ASN A 326 16.09 -12.20 27.65
C ASN A 326 17.37 -11.72 28.35
N THR A 327 17.20 -10.88 29.36
CA THR A 327 18.01 -10.86 30.58
C THR A 327 17.09 -10.64 31.75
#